data_AF-A0A9E2Q2E9-F1
#
_entry.id   AF-A0A9E2Q2E9-F1
#
_cell.length_a   1.000
_cell.length_b   1.000
_cell.length_c   1.000
_cell.angle_alpha   90.00
_cell.angle_beta   90.00
_cell.angle_gamma   90.00
#
_symmetry.space_group_name_H-M   'P 1'
#
loop_
_entity.id
_entity.type
_entity.pdbx_description
1 polymer ?
#
loop_
_entity_poly.entity_id
_entity_poly.type
_entity_poly.pdbx_seq_one_letter_code
_entity_poly.pdbx_strand_id
1 'polypeptide(L)'
;DNLKVTFHDSCNTSRGMGFFDEPRYVIKNVCNNFYDMPRNCIREQTFCCGSGSGLNASEDMELRLSGGLPRANAVKYVQEKHGVNMLACICAIDRAVLPPLMKYWVPEVDVTGIHELVTNALIIPGEQEKTVNLRGEDIPNKDEMDPEEYYTRPAFSGR
;
A
#
# COMPACT_ATOMS: atom_id res chain seq x y z
N ASP A 1 -4.96 -7.93 12.42
CA ASP A 1 -4.71 -6.93 11.38
C ASP A 1 -5.60 -7.23 10.18
N ASN A 2 -6.46 -6.28 9.81
CA ASN A 2 -7.42 -6.40 8.72
C ASN A 2 -6.79 -6.09 7.34
N LEU A 3 -5.57 -5.54 7.32
CA LEU A 3 -4.88 -5.20 6.09
C LEU A 3 -4.10 -6.39 5.53
N LYS A 4 -4.31 -6.67 4.24
CA LYS A 4 -3.53 -7.58 3.40
C LYS A 4 -2.94 -6.76 2.25
N VAL A 5 -1.67 -6.42 2.41
CA VAL A 5 -1.01 -5.38 1.63
C VAL A 5 -0.21 -5.98 0.47
N THR A 6 -0.28 -5.34 -0.69
CA THR A 6 0.71 -5.48 -1.78
C THR A 6 1.34 -4.13 -2.09
N PHE A 7 2.39 -4.10 -2.91
CA PHE A 7 3.18 -2.89 -3.16
C PHE A 7 3.27 -2.53 -4.65
N HIS A 8 2.99 -1.28 -4.98
CA HIS A 8 3.27 -0.72 -6.30
C HIS A 8 4.69 -0.16 -6.35
N ASP A 9 5.58 -0.84 -7.10
CA ASP A 9 6.89 -0.29 -7.43
C ASP A 9 6.76 0.91 -8.38
N SER A 10 6.75 2.12 -7.82
CA SER A 10 6.69 3.37 -8.59
C SER A 10 7.85 3.47 -9.58
N CYS A 11 7.58 3.90 -10.81
CA CYS A 11 8.58 3.89 -11.88
C CYS A 11 9.87 4.67 -11.54
N ASN A 12 9.76 5.85 -10.92
CA ASN A 12 10.92 6.67 -10.56
C ASN A 12 11.76 6.03 -9.45
N THR A 13 11.14 5.57 -8.36
CA THR A 13 11.89 4.96 -7.25
C THR A 13 12.43 3.59 -7.63
N SER A 14 11.68 2.82 -8.42
CA SER A 14 12.07 1.50 -8.88
C SER A 14 13.11 1.56 -10.00
N ARG A 15 12.72 1.99 -11.21
CA ARG A 15 13.64 2.00 -12.37
C ARG A 15 14.68 3.11 -12.33
N GLY A 16 14.34 4.26 -11.75
CA GLY A 16 15.23 5.42 -11.69
C GLY A 16 16.21 5.38 -10.52
N MET A 17 15.82 4.82 -9.37
CA MET A 17 16.63 4.84 -8.15
C MET A 17 17.04 3.45 -7.64
N GLY A 18 16.43 2.38 -8.14
CA GLY A 18 16.74 1.01 -7.71
C GLY A 18 16.16 0.62 -6.35
N PHE A 19 15.18 1.37 -5.83
CA PHE A 19 14.53 1.06 -4.57
C PHE A 19 13.57 -0.10 -4.77
N PHE A 20 14.02 -1.28 -4.38
CA PHE A 20 13.27 -2.52 -4.54
C PHE A 20 13.03 -3.18 -3.19
N ASP A 21 14.08 -3.38 -2.40
CA ASP A 21 14.01 -4.12 -1.15
C ASP A 21 13.71 -3.20 0.04
N GLU A 22 14.13 -1.95 -0.02
CA GLU A 22 13.93 -0.95 1.03
C GLU A 22 12.45 -0.69 1.32
N PRO A 23 11.57 -0.44 0.31
CA PRO A 23 10.14 -0.26 0.57
C PRO A 23 9.50 -1.53 1.13
N ARG A 24 9.92 -2.71 0.65
CA ARG A 24 9.42 -4.02 1.10
C ARG A 24 9.85 -4.31 2.53
N TYR A 25 11.09 -3.97 2.89
CA TYR A 25 11.61 -4.07 4.25
C TYR A 25 10.74 -3.25 5.20
N VAL A 26 10.47 -1.99 4.87
CA VAL A 26 9.60 -1.13 5.68
C VAL A 26 8.20 -1.74 5.82
N ILE A 27 7.53 -2.12 4.72
CA ILE A 27 6.17 -2.67 4.76
C ILE A 27 6.10 -3.95 5.60
N LYS A 28 7.06 -4.87 5.45
CA LYS A 28 7.11 -6.12 6.23
C LYS A 28 7.33 -5.90 7.73
N ASN A 29 7.87 -4.75 8.13
CA ASN A 29 8.06 -4.39 9.54
C ASN A 29 6.85 -3.66 10.14
N VAL A 30 5.92 -3.14 9.33
CA VAL A 30 4.75 -2.38 9.81
C VAL A 30 3.41 -3.02 9.47
N CYS A 31 3.41 -4.11 8.70
CA CYS A 31 2.21 -4.83 8.32
C CYS A 31 2.36 -6.33 8.55
N ASN A 32 1.32 -6.95 9.11
CA ASN A 32 1.33 -8.39 9.37
C ASN A 32 1.13 -9.24 8.11
N ASN A 33 0.55 -8.70 7.05
CA ASN A 33 0.27 -9.46 5.83
C ASN A 33 0.77 -8.69 4.61
N PHE A 34 1.87 -9.16 4.02
CA PHE A 34 2.42 -8.62 2.79
C PHE A 34 2.55 -9.71 1.72
N TYR A 35 1.97 -9.47 0.55
CA TYR A 35 2.02 -10.37 -0.60
C TYR A 35 2.50 -9.59 -1.82
N ASP A 36 3.65 -9.99 -2.35
CA ASP A 36 4.20 -9.36 -3.55
C ASP A 36 3.45 -9.82 -4.81
N MET A 37 3.46 -8.98 -5.83
CA MET A 37 2.93 -9.33 -7.15
C MET A 37 3.94 -10.21 -7.92
N PRO A 38 3.52 -10.88 -9.00
CA PRO A 38 4.41 -11.71 -9.82
C PRO A 38 5.67 -10.97 -10.28
N ARG A 39 6.82 -11.67 -10.34
CA ARG A 39 8.14 -11.08 -10.62
C ARG A 39 8.19 -10.25 -11.91
N ASN A 40 7.41 -10.62 -12.92
CA ASN A 40 7.35 -9.95 -14.21
C ASN A 40 6.54 -8.63 -14.23
N CYS A 41 6.07 -8.16 -13.07
CA CYS A 41 5.31 -6.89 -12.97
C CYS A 41 5.73 -6.03 -11.76
N ILE A 42 6.88 -6.33 -11.18
CA ILE A 42 7.47 -5.64 -10.02
C ILE A 42 8.94 -5.29 -10.30
N ARG A 43 9.54 -4.50 -9.42
CA ARG A 43 10.96 -4.07 -9.49
C ARG A 43 11.26 -3.47 -10.87
N GLU A 44 12.33 -3.90 -11.54
CA GLU A 44 12.72 -3.40 -12.86
C GLU A 44 11.63 -3.61 -13.94
N GLN A 45 10.80 -4.65 -13.79
CA GLN A 45 9.70 -5.00 -14.69
C GLN A 45 8.37 -4.37 -14.26
N THR A 46 8.38 -3.40 -13.34
CA THR A 46 7.16 -2.77 -12.83
C THR A 46 6.25 -2.20 -13.93
N PHE A 47 4.95 -2.46 -13.83
CA PHE A 47 3.94 -1.79 -14.65
C PHE A 47 3.62 -0.39 -14.10
N CYS A 48 3.45 0.56 -15.01
CA CYS A 48 3.12 1.96 -14.72
C CYS A 48 1.76 2.10 -14.00
N CYS A 49 1.60 3.17 -13.22
CA CYS A 49 0.32 3.57 -12.63
C CYS A 49 -0.66 4.17 -13.67
N GLY A 50 -0.16 4.54 -14.86
CA GLY A 50 -0.97 5.08 -15.96
C GLY A 50 -1.10 6.61 -15.99
N SER A 51 -0.45 7.36 -15.10
CA SER A 51 -0.66 8.83 -15.00
C SER A 51 0.61 9.68 -14.87
N GLY A 52 1.79 9.10 -15.07
CA GLY A 52 3.04 9.86 -15.17
C GLY A 52 3.13 10.72 -16.43
N SER A 53 4.23 11.48 -16.58
CA SER A 53 4.57 12.23 -17.81
C SER A 53 3.47 13.16 -18.34
N GLY A 54 2.68 13.78 -17.46
CA GLY A 54 1.61 14.72 -17.83
C GLY A 54 0.22 14.10 -17.98
N LEU A 55 0.12 12.76 -17.94
CA LEU A 55 -1.15 12.03 -18.13
C LEU A 55 -2.06 12.00 -16.89
N ASN A 56 -1.83 12.85 -15.89
CA ASN A 56 -2.68 12.91 -14.70
C ASN A 56 -3.88 13.86 -14.87
N ALA A 57 -3.95 14.57 -15.99
CA ALA A 57 -5.05 15.45 -16.25
C ALA A 57 -6.38 14.65 -16.31
N SER A 58 -7.49 15.29 -15.96
CA SER A 58 -8.79 14.62 -15.88
C SER A 58 -9.34 14.24 -17.26
N GLU A 59 -8.98 15.01 -18.28
CA GLU A 59 -9.28 14.75 -19.69
C GLU A 59 -8.67 13.42 -20.20
N ASP A 60 -7.59 12.97 -19.57
CA ASP A 60 -6.89 11.73 -19.94
C ASP A 60 -7.46 10.49 -19.21
N MET A 61 -8.61 10.56 -18.55
CA MET A 61 -9.14 9.47 -17.71
C MET A 61 -9.22 8.13 -18.46
N GLU A 62 -9.73 8.12 -19.69
CA GLU A 62 -9.81 6.89 -20.50
C GLU A 62 -8.43 6.29 -20.76
N LEU A 63 -7.45 7.13 -21.10
CA LEU A 63 -6.08 6.73 -21.34
C LEU A 63 -5.41 6.21 -20.06
N ARG A 64 -5.67 6.86 -18.91
CA ARG A 64 -5.19 6.44 -17.60
C ARG A 64 -5.72 5.06 -17.21
N LEU A 65 -7.02 4.84 -17.37
CA LEU A 65 -7.67 3.56 -17.06
C LEU A 65 -7.16 2.44 -17.97
N SER A 66 -6.99 2.73 -19.26
CA SER A 66 -6.47 1.79 -20.25
C SER A 66 -4.99 1.46 -20.02
N GLY A 67 -4.16 2.49 -19.80
CA GLY A 67 -2.73 2.34 -19.55
C GLY A 67 -2.41 1.71 -18.19
N GLY A 68 -3.29 1.87 -17.21
CA GLY A 68 -3.19 1.25 -15.89
C GLY A 68 -3.68 -0.22 -15.84
N LEU A 69 -4.36 -0.72 -16.89
CA LEU A 69 -4.91 -2.08 -16.92
C LEU A 69 -3.87 -3.17 -16.58
N PRO A 70 -2.64 -3.17 -17.12
CA PRO A 70 -1.63 -4.17 -16.74
C PRO A 70 -1.34 -4.16 -15.24
N ARG A 71 -1.27 -2.98 -14.61
CA ARG A 71 -1.11 -2.85 -13.15
C ARG A 71 -2.33 -3.39 -12.41
N ALA A 72 -3.53 -3.04 -12.84
CA ALA A 72 -4.75 -3.54 -12.23
C ALA A 72 -4.85 -5.07 -12.30
N ASN A 73 -4.49 -5.69 -13.42
CA ASN A 73 -4.44 -7.15 -13.55
C ASN A 73 -3.43 -7.81 -12.60
N ALA A 74 -2.27 -7.19 -12.40
CA ALA A 74 -1.29 -7.68 -11.43
C ALA A 74 -1.82 -7.63 -9.98
N VAL A 75 -2.56 -6.56 -9.64
CA VAL A 75 -3.22 -6.43 -8.33
C VAL A 75 -4.35 -7.44 -8.19
N LYS A 76 -5.18 -7.61 -9.23
CA LYS A 76 -6.26 -8.60 -9.27
C LYS A 76 -5.74 -10.00 -9.01
N TYR A 77 -4.61 -10.39 -9.60
CA TYR A 77 -4.00 -11.69 -9.37
C TYR A 77 -3.72 -11.95 -7.88
N VAL A 78 -3.14 -10.98 -7.16
CA VAL A 78 -2.86 -11.14 -5.73
C VAL A 78 -4.09 -10.96 -4.85
N GLN A 79 -5.08 -10.20 -5.30
CA GLN A 79 -6.40 -10.12 -4.66
C GLN A 79 -7.08 -11.49 -4.71
N GLU A 80 -7.18 -12.12 -5.87
CA GLU A 80 -7.83 -13.43 -6.03
C GLU A 80 -7.08 -14.54 -5.28
N LYS A 81 -5.75 -14.49 -5.27
CA LYS A 81 -4.91 -15.54 -4.68
C LYS A 81 -4.73 -15.44 -3.17
N HIS A 82 -4.64 -14.23 -2.63
CA HIS A 82 -4.29 -13.99 -1.22
C HIS A 82 -5.33 -13.17 -0.45
N GLY A 83 -6.34 -12.65 -1.15
CA GLY A 83 -7.31 -11.71 -0.59
C GLY A 83 -6.68 -10.36 -0.27
N VAL A 84 -5.66 -9.92 -1.03
CA VAL A 84 -5.09 -8.56 -0.89
C VAL A 84 -6.22 -7.55 -1.00
N ASN A 85 -6.27 -6.60 -0.07
CA ASN A 85 -7.29 -5.54 -0.01
C ASN A 85 -6.69 -4.14 0.03
N MET A 86 -5.35 -4.02 0.00
CA MET A 86 -4.66 -2.75 0.11
C MET A 86 -3.42 -2.70 -0.80
N LEU A 87 -3.35 -1.69 -1.67
CA LEU A 87 -2.21 -1.39 -2.53
C LEU A 87 -1.39 -0.23 -1.96
N ALA A 88 -0.21 -0.52 -1.43
CA ALA A 88 0.69 0.47 -0.88
C ALA A 88 1.52 1.16 -1.98
N CYS A 89 1.70 2.47 -1.84
CA CYS A 89 2.43 3.33 -2.78
C CYS A 89 3.50 4.14 -2.04
N ILE A 90 4.65 4.36 -2.69
CA ILE A 90 5.69 5.28 -2.20
C ILE A 90 5.61 6.66 -2.88
N CYS A 91 5.16 6.71 -4.13
CA CYS A 91 4.97 7.93 -4.90
C CYS A 91 3.63 8.60 -4.60
N ALA A 92 3.65 9.93 -4.44
CA ALA A 92 2.45 10.73 -4.21
C ALA A 92 1.49 10.72 -5.41
N ILE A 93 2.02 10.69 -6.64
CA ILE A 93 1.19 10.60 -7.85
C ILE A 93 0.45 9.27 -7.85
N ASP A 94 1.14 8.16 -7.62
CA ASP A 94 0.53 6.82 -7.60
C ASP A 94 -0.62 6.75 -6.60
N ARG A 95 -0.41 7.27 -5.38
CA ARG A 95 -1.45 7.35 -4.35
C ARG A 95 -2.67 8.17 -4.79
N ALA A 96 -2.47 9.23 -5.58
CA ALA A 96 -3.56 10.07 -6.08
C ALA A 96 -4.32 9.45 -7.26
N VAL A 97 -3.66 8.64 -8.09
CA VAL A 97 -4.21 8.18 -9.38
C VAL A 97 -4.69 6.73 -9.38
N LEU A 98 -4.13 5.89 -8.51
CA LEU A 98 -4.54 4.49 -8.41
C LEU A 98 -5.94 4.28 -7.80
N PRO A 99 -6.49 5.13 -6.92
CA PRO A 99 -7.86 4.94 -6.40
C PRO A 99 -8.94 4.80 -7.49
N PRO A 100 -9.06 5.70 -8.49
CA PRO A 100 -10.04 5.50 -9.57
C PRO A 100 -9.71 4.27 -10.43
N LEU A 101 -8.43 3.93 -10.61
CA LEU A 101 -8.02 2.73 -11.36
C LEU A 101 -8.47 1.45 -10.65
N MET A 102 -8.22 1.34 -9.34
CA MET A 102 -8.65 0.18 -8.53
C MET A 102 -10.17 0.13 -8.46
N LYS A 103 -10.85 1.26 -8.20
CA LYS A 103 -12.32 1.30 -8.20
C LYS A 103 -12.94 0.79 -9.50
N TYR A 104 -12.28 1.02 -10.64
CA TYR A 104 -12.77 0.57 -11.94
C TYR A 104 -12.47 -0.92 -12.20
N TRP A 105 -11.23 -1.37 -11.94
CA TRP A 105 -10.78 -2.71 -12.35
C TRP A 105 -10.76 -3.78 -11.24
N VAL A 106 -10.55 -3.37 -9.99
CA VAL A 106 -10.38 -4.23 -8.79
C VAL A 106 -10.95 -3.52 -7.54
N PRO A 107 -12.28 -3.30 -7.48
CA PRO A 107 -12.92 -2.47 -6.45
C PRO A 107 -12.76 -2.98 -5.01
N GLU A 108 -12.30 -4.22 -4.82
CA GLU A 108 -12.01 -4.84 -3.54
C GLU A 108 -10.66 -4.38 -2.93
N VAL A 109 -9.85 -3.62 -3.68
CA VAL A 109 -8.53 -3.17 -3.26
C VAL A 109 -8.49 -1.66 -3.13
N ASP A 110 -8.30 -1.18 -1.90
CA ASP A 110 -8.05 0.23 -1.62
C ASP A 110 -6.57 0.61 -1.82
N VAL A 111 -6.29 1.90 -1.82
CA VAL A 111 -4.94 2.45 -2.03
C VAL A 111 -4.46 3.23 -0.81
N THR A 112 -3.23 2.98 -0.39
CA THR A 112 -2.57 3.66 0.74
C THR A 112 -1.14 4.09 0.40
N GLY A 113 -0.57 4.95 1.24
CA GLY A 113 0.86 5.29 1.19
C GLY A 113 1.66 4.47 2.21
N ILE A 114 2.91 4.12 1.90
CA ILE A 114 3.80 3.47 2.90
C ILE A 114 3.90 4.31 4.18
N HIS A 115 4.00 5.63 4.04
CA HIS A 115 4.06 6.57 5.16
C HIS A 115 2.84 6.49 6.09
N GLU A 116 1.66 6.18 5.52
CA GLU A 116 0.42 6.00 6.29
C GLU A 116 0.49 4.72 7.12
N LEU A 117 0.95 3.61 6.51
CA LEU A 117 1.18 2.34 7.20
C LEU A 117 2.18 2.49 8.34
N VAL A 118 3.31 3.18 8.09
CA VAL A 118 4.33 3.44 9.11
C VAL A 118 3.75 4.26 10.26
N THR A 119 3.02 5.33 9.97
CA THR A 119 2.44 6.19 11.03
C THR A 119 1.41 5.46 11.89
N ASN A 120 0.61 4.59 11.27
CA ASN A 120 -0.36 3.75 11.99
C ASN A 120 0.32 2.72 12.90
N ALA A 121 1.49 2.20 12.49
CA ALA A 121 2.26 1.23 13.28
C ALA A 121 3.16 1.88 14.33
N LEU A 122 3.49 3.17 14.19
CA LEU A 122 4.40 3.87 15.09
C LEU A 122 3.80 3.99 16.50
N ILE A 123 4.62 3.70 17.52
CA ILE A 123 4.29 3.92 18.93
C ILE A 123 5.29 4.93 19.48
N ILE A 124 4.81 6.08 19.95
CA ILE A 124 5.67 7.17 20.47
C ILE A 124 5.49 7.28 21.99
N PRO A 125 6.56 7.15 22.80
CA PRO A 125 6.45 7.32 24.25
C PRO A 125 5.88 8.70 24.62
N GLY A 126 4.84 8.71 25.46
CA GLY A 126 4.17 9.93 25.90
C GLY A 126 3.14 10.50 24.92
N GLU A 127 2.86 9.82 23.80
CA GLU A 127 1.74 10.21 22.94
C GLU A 127 0.38 9.88 23.59
N GLN A 128 -0.65 10.63 23.19
CA GLN A 128 -2.02 10.29 23.58
C GLN A 128 -2.42 8.97 22.94
N GLU A 129 -3.26 8.23 23.66
CA GLU A 129 -3.80 6.97 23.19
C GLU A 129 -4.50 7.14 21.84
N LYS A 130 -3.96 6.52 20.78
CA LYS A 130 -4.58 6.52 19.45
C LYS A 130 -5.90 5.74 19.52
N THR A 131 -7.02 6.41 19.28
CA THR A 131 -8.35 5.77 19.20
C THR A 131 -8.69 5.33 17.78
N VAL A 132 -8.17 6.05 16.78
CA VAL A 132 -8.41 5.79 15.36
C VAL A 132 -7.10 5.80 14.57
N ASN A 133 -7.12 5.18 13.39
CA ASN A 133 -6.03 5.25 12.43
C ASN A 133 -6.01 6.60 11.67
N LEU A 134 -5.03 6.81 10.79
CA LEU A 134 -4.93 8.03 9.97
C LEU A 134 -6.11 8.26 9.00
N ARG A 135 -6.99 7.28 8.82
CA ARG A 135 -8.22 7.38 8.02
C ARG A 135 -9.46 7.67 8.88
N GLY A 136 -9.30 7.81 10.19
CA GLY A 136 -10.41 8.03 11.12
C GLY A 136 -11.23 6.77 11.41
N GLU A 137 -10.70 5.59 11.09
CA GLU A 137 -11.33 4.30 11.35
C GLU A 137 -10.81 3.74 12.68
N ASP A 138 -11.65 2.98 13.38
CA ASP A 138 -11.27 2.34 14.64
C ASP A 138 -10.09 1.39 14.45
N ILE A 139 -9.16 1.39 15.41
CA ILE A 139 -8.00 0.50 15.37
C ILE A 139 -8.47 -0.94 15.64
N PRO A 140 -8.26 -1.89 14.70
CA PRO A 140 -8.70 -3.26 14.88
C PRO A 140 -8.07 -3.91 16.12
N ASN A 141 -8.89 -4.61 16.90
CA ASN A 141 -8.48 -5.39 18.07
C ASN A 141 -7.83 -4.55 19.18
N LYS A 142 -8.10 -3.23 19.22
CA LYS A 142 -7.57 -2.36 20.27
C LYS A 142 -8.09 -2.76 21.66
N ASP A 143 -9.39 -3.06 21.78
CA ASP A 143 -10.02 -3.44 23.05
C ASP A 143 -9.70 -4.89 23.48
N GLU A 144 -9.09 -5.68 22.59
CA GLU A 144 -8.72 -7.08 22.84
C GLU A 144 -7.30 -7.23 23.40
N MET A 145 -6.50 -6.14 23.41
CA MET A 145 -5.15 -6.12 23.94
C MET A 145 -5.07 -5.21 25.17
N ASP A 146 -4.34 -5.63 26.19
CA ASP A 146 -4.01 -4.75 27.32
C ASP A 146 -3.31 -3.47 26.80
N PRO A 147 -3.73 -2.26 27.18
CA PRO A 147 -3.05 -1.03 26.79
C PRO A 147 -1.54 -1.07 27.04
N GLU A 148 -1.09 -1.64 28.16
CA GLU A 148 0.35 -1.77 28.42
C GLU A 148 1.02 -2.68 27.39
N GLU A 149 0.38 -3.78 26.99
CA GLU A 149 0.87 -4.69 25.95
C GLU A 149 0.83 -4.04 24.55
N TYR A 150 -0.19 -3.26 24.21
CA TYR A 150 -0.28 -2.58 22.92
C TYR A 150 0.81 -1.52 22.74
N TYR A 151 1.11 -0.75 23.79
CA TYR A 151 2.10 0.34 23.75
C TYR A 151 3.53 -0.10 24.07
N THR A 152 3.71 -1.31 24.61
CA THR A 152 5.05 -1.88 24.84
C THR A 152 5.38 -3.02 23.90
N ARG A 153 4.43 -3.53 23.09
CA ARG A 153 4.74 -4.52 22.06
C ARG A 153 5.83 -3.95 21.17
N PRO A 154 6.90 -4.71 20.92
CA PRO A 154 7.80 -4.33 19.86
C PRO A 154 6.97 -4.22 18.58
N ALA A 155 7.17 -3.14 17.81
CA ALA A 155 6.51 -2.97 16.50
C ALA A 155 6.69 -4.20 15.60
N PHE A 156 7.69 -5.03 15.92
CA PHE A 156 8.00 -6.31 15.34
C PHE A 156 8.07 -7.40 16.43
N SER A 157 7.02 -8.21 16.59
CA SER A 157 7.15 -9.52 17.23
C SER A 157 7.68 -10.49 16.17
N GLY A 158 8.99 -10.72 16.19
CA GLY A 158 9.67 -11.53 15.19
C GLY A 158 8.95 -12.84 14.91
N ARG A 159 8.69 -13.07 13.62
CA ARG A 159 8.53 -14.43 13.10
C ARG A 159 9.90 -15.10 13.00
#